data_AF-A0A937V8S0-F1
#
_entry.id   AF-A0A937V8S0-F1
#
_cell.length_a   1.000
_cell.length_b   1.000
_cell.length_c   1.000
_cell.angle_alpha   90.00
_cell.angle_beta   90.00
_cell.angle_gamma   90.00
#
_symmetry.space_group_name_H-M   'P 1'
#
loop_
_entity.id
_entity.type
_entity.pdbx_description
1 polymer ?
#
loop_
_entity_poly.entity_id
_entity_poly.type
_entity_poly.pdbx_seq_one_letter_code
_entity_poly.pdbx_strand_id
1 'polypeptide(L)'
;MARCGGTLVRTQGGWTRAWTALAAASFLAGCTLQATPSPAPTVLEPSSPAPAPAAPAAVPAAVSLARYKTATASASLPDQPASSALDGDPETAWGAGTHSTQWIEVDLGTAF
;
A
#
# COMPACT_ATOMS: atom_id res chain seq x y z
N MET A 1 -19.98 -40.35 -5.65
CA MET A 1 -20.47 -40.36 -7.06
C MET A 1 -21.72 -39.49 -7.12
N ALA A 2 -21.95 -38.80 -8.25
CA ALA A 2 -22.89 -37.69 -8.53
C ALA A 2 -22.36 -36.31 -8.06
N ARG A 3 -21.73 -35.45 -8.88
CA ARG A 3 -22.00 -34.79 -10.19
C ARG A 3 -22.95 -33.59 -10.15
N CYS A 4 -22.51 -32.56 -10.89
CA CYS A 4 -23.22 -31.40 -11.46
C CYS A 4 -23.52 -30.24 -10.49
N GLY A 5 -23.25 -28.98 -10.80
CA GLY A 5 -22.79 -28.35 -12.04
C GLY A 5 -22.45 -26.88 -11.75
N GLY A 6 -21.49 -26.34 -12.49
CA GLY A 6 -21.06 -24.96 -12.32
C GLY A 6 -22.08 -23.94 -12.79
N THR A 7 -21.96 -22.71 -12.31
CA THR A 7 -22.26 -21.50 -13.08
C THR A 7 -21.40 -20.37 -12.52
N LEU A 8 -20.30 -20.09 -13.20
CA LEU A 8 -19.69 -18.76 -13.21
C LEU A 8 -20.52 -17.93 -14.20
N VAL A 9 -21.24 -16.93 -13.72
CA VAL A 9 -21.65 -15.80 -14.56
C VAL A 9 -21.13 -14.53 -13.91
N ARG A 10 -20.07 -14.02 -14.53
CA ARG A 10 -19.56 -12.66 -14.40
C ARG A 10 -20.34 -11.82 -15.41
N THR A 11 -21.07 -10.81 -14.98
CA THR A 11 -21.53 -9.74 -15.88
C THR A 11 -20.81 -8.45 -15.50
N GLN A 12 -20.01 -7.96 -16.45
CA GLN A 12 -19.40 -6.65 -16.40
C GLN A 12 -20.44 -5.54 -16.60
N GLY A 13 -20.15 -4.35 -16.06
CA GLY A 13 -20.40 -3.10 -16.78
C GLY A 13 -21.46 -2.19 -16.16
N GLY A 14 -21.05 -0.94 -15.90
CA GLY A 14 -21.95 0.21 -16.03
C GLY A 14 -22.25 0.95 -14.74
N TRP A 15 -21.83 2.22 -14.70
CA TRP A 15 -22.23 3.21 -13.70
C TRP A 15 -23.62 3.75 -14.04
N THR A 16 -24.57 3.68 -13.10
CA THR A 16 -25.77 4.55 -13.07
C THR A 16 -26.14 4.86 -11.62
N ARG A 17 -26.24 6.16 -11.31
CA ARG A 17 -26.86 6.68 -10.09
C ARG A 17 -28.38 6.64 -10.29
N ALA A 18 -29.10 5.88 -9.47
CA ALA A 18 -30.55 5.95 -9.37
C ALA A 18 -30.93 6.17 -7.91
N TRP A 19 -31.46 7.36 -7.64
CA TRP A 19 -32.17 7.70 -6.43
C TRP A 19 -33.58 7.08 -6.50
N THR A 20 -34.10 6.55 -5.39
CA THR A 20 -35.41 6.87 -4.75
C THR A 20 -35.96 5.69 -3.93
N ALA A 21 -36.42 6.04 -2.73
CA ALA A 21 -37.46 5.45 -1.87
C ALA A 21 -37.28 4.05 -1.22
N LEU A 22 -36.96 4.12 0.08
CA LEU A 22 -37.68 3.52 1.21
C LEU A 22 -38.69 2.41 0.89
N ALA A 23 -38.32 1.18 1.26
CA ALA A 23 -39.27 0.23 1.83
C ALA A 23 -38.68 -0.28 3.16
N ALA A 24 -39.30 0.13 4.26
CA ALA A 24 -39.04 -0.39 5.58
C ALA A 24 -39.50 -1.85 5.66
N ALA A 25 -38.60 -2.75 6.00
CA ALA A 25 -38.93 -4.06 6.52
C ALA A 25 -38.05 -4.31 7.75
N SER A 26 -38.55 -3.88 8.90
CA SER A 26 -38.00 -4.22 10.21
C SER A 26 -38.18 -5.71 10.46
N PHE A 27 -37.21 -6.52 10.03
CA PHE A 27 -37.03 -7.86 10.56
C PHE A 27 -36.03 -7.78 11.71
N LEU A 28 -36.56 -7.78 12.93
CA LEU A 28 -35.82 -8.11 14.15
C LEU A 28 -35.55 -9.61 14.16
N ALA A 29 -34.52 -10.03 13.42
CA ALA A 29 -33.85 -11.30 13.61
C ALA A 29 -32.37 -10.94 13.78
N GLY A 30 -31.87 -11.10 15.00
CA GLY A 30 -30.52 -10.72 15.39
C GLY A 30 -29.47 -11.34 14.48
N CYS A 31 -28.99 -10.53 13.53
CA CYS A 31 -27.73 -10.75 12.85
C CYS A 31 -26.73 -9.84 13.56
N THR A 32 -26.30 -10.24 14.75
CA THR A 32 -24.96 -9.84 15.17
C THR A 32 -24.04 -10.39 14.09
N LEU A 33 -23.49 -9.53 13.24
CA LEU A 33 -22.25 -9.83 12.52
C LEU A 33 -21.21 -10.09 13.61
N GLN A 34 -21.18 -11.33 14.12
CA GLN A 34 -19.97 -11.84 14.71
C GLN A 34 -18.97 -11.80 13.57
N ALA A 35 -18.09 -10.80 13.60
CA ALA A 35 -16.79 -10.94 13.00
C ALA A 35 -16.23 -12.23 13.60
N THR A 36 -16.25 -13.30 12.81
CA THR A 36 -15.45 -14.46 13.14
C THR A 36 -14.03 -13.93 13.32
N PRO A 37 -13.37 -14.15 14.47
CA PRO A 37 -11.92 -14.06 14.44
C PRO A 37 -11.51 -15.09 13.39
N SER A 38 -11.02 -14.60 12.24
CA SER A 38 -10.31 -15.45 11.30
C SER A 38 -9.27 -16.16 12.16
N PRO A 39 -9.22 -17.50 12.21
CA PRO A 39 -8.09 -18.14 12.85
C PRO A 39 -6.87 -17.54 12.16
N ALA A 40 -6.01 -16.90 12.95
CA ALA A 40 -4.70 -16.46 12.48
C ALA A 40 -4.13 -17.63 11.71
N PRO A 41 -3.52 -17.43 10.52
CA PRO A 41 -2.79 -18.53 9.92
C PRO A 41 -1.84 -19.00 11.01
N THR A 42 -1.97 -20.26 11.42
CA THR A 42 -0.94 -20.93 12.19
C THR A 42 0.27 -20.86 11.29
N VAL A 43 1.05 -19.78 11.43
CA VAL A 43 2.39 -19.70 10.91
C VAL A 43 3.06 -20.84 11.66
N LEU A 44 3.23 -21.95 10.96
CA LEU A 44 4.17 -22.98 11.34
C LEU A 44 5.50 -22.23 11.45
N GLU A 45 5.84 -21.84 12.67
CA GLU A 45 7.14 -21.30 13.01
C GLU A 45 8.13 -22.33 12.48
N PRO A 46 8.95 -22.01 11.47
CA PRO A 46 9.99 -22.93 11.06
C PRO A 46 10.87 -23.10 12.30
N SER A 47 10.89 -24.29 12.88
CA SER A 47 11.90 -24.68 13.85
C SER A 47 13.25 -24.59 13.13
N SER A 48 13.85 -23.40 13.20
CA SER A 48 15.07 -23.09 12.49
C SER A 48 16.22 -23.80 13.20
N PRO A 49 16.93 -24.73 12.53
CA PRO A 49 18.05 -25.42 13.15
C PRO A 49 19.24 -24.46 13.24
N ALA A 50 19.87 -24.36 14.41
CA ALA A 50 21.20 -23.78 14.51
C ALA A 50 22.17 -24.66 13.69
N PRO A 51 22.86 -24.08 12.70
CA PRO A 51 24.20 -23.59 12.97
C PRO A 51 24.24 -22.08 12.75
N ALA A 52 24.92 -21.35 13.63
CA ALA A 52 25.24 -19.95 13.37
C ALA A 52 25.98 -19.87 12.02
N PRO A 53 25.41 -19.24 10.98
CA PRO A 53 26.25 -18.81 9.88
C PRO A 53 27.24 -17.83 10.51
N ALA A 54 28.53 -18.00 10.20
CA ALA A 54 29.53 -16.99 10.48
C ALA A 54 28.90 -15.62 10.21
N ALA A 55 28.96 -14.72 11.21
CA ALA A 55 28.33 -13.41 11.15
C ALA A 55 28.49 -12.86 9.73
N PRO A 56 27.39 -12.52 9.02
CA PRO A 56 27.51 -12.03 7.66
C PRO A 56 28.52 -10.88 7.71
N ALA A 57 29.58 -11.00 6.91
CA ALA A 57 30.53 -9.92 6.70
C ALA A 57 29.69 -8.67 6.47
N ALA A 58 29.90 -7.64 7.31
CA ALA A 58 29.09 -6.44 7.31
C ALA A 58 29.04 -5.91 5.87
N VAL A 59 27.88 -6.05 5.22
CA VAL A 59 27.64 -5.42 3.93
C VAL A 59 27.82 -3.93 4.22
N PRO A 60 28.71 -3.22 3.51
CA PRO A 60 28.83 -1.79 3.72
C PRO A 60 27.44 -1.19 3.54
N ALA A 61 27.00 -0.39 4.51
CA ALA A 61 25.69 0.22 4.46
C ALA A 61 25.58 1.00 3.14
N ALA A 62 24.56 0.67 2.33
CA ALA A 62 24.30 1.39 1.10
C ALA A 62 23.94 2.85 1.45
N VAL A 63 24.68 3.79 0.86
CA VAL A 63 24.46 5.23 1.06
C VAL A 63 23.54 5.76 -0.04
N SER A 64 22.54 6.55 0.33
CA SER A 64 21.69 7.24 -0.64
C SER A 64 22.46 8.41 -1.28
N LEU A 65 22.72 8.32 -2.59
CA LEU A 65 23.39 9.39 -3.36
C LEU A 65 22.52 10.65 -3.49
N ALA A 66 21.20 10.49 -3.40
CA ALA A 66 20.21 11.53 -3.54
C ALA A 66 19.95 12.32 -2.24
N ARG A 67 20.46 11.87 -1.10
CA ARG A 67 20.18 12.51 0.20
C ARG A 67 20.73 13.93 0.22
N TYR A 68 19.89 14.87 0.68
CA TYR A 68 20.17 16.31 0.74
C TYR A 68 20.55 16.96 -0.61
N LYS A 69 20.22 16.31 -1.73
CA LYS A 69 20.39 16.89 -3.06
C LYS A 69 19.23 17.84 -3.39
N THR A 70 19.47 18.71 -4.37
CA THR A 70 18.44 19.60 -4.91
C THR A 70 17.40 18.77 -5.68
N ALA A 71 16.12 19.04 -5.42
CA ALA A 71 15.02 18.43 -6.13
C ALA A 71 14.11 19.49 -6.77
N THR A 72 13.70 19.24 -8.00
CA THR A 72 12.66 20.00 -8.71
C THR A 72 11.47 19.09 -8.90
N ALA A 73 10.24 19.60 -8.82
CA ALA A 73 9.04 18.79 -8.95
C ALA A 73 8.01 19.46 -9.84
N SER A 74 7.08 18.67 -10.37
CA SER A 74 5.92 19.15 -11.14
C SER A 74 5.09 20.17 -10.38
N ALA A 75 4.90 19.95 -9.09
CA ALA A 75 4.24 20.83 -8.13
C ALA A 75 4.69 20.47 -6.72
N SER A 76 4.40 21.32 -5.74
CA SER A 76 4.58 21.02 -4.32
C SER A 76 3.49 21.70 -3.49
N LEU A 77 2.97 21.00 -2.49
CA LEU A 77 2.16 21.62 -1.44
C LEU A 77 3.10 22.47 -0.55
N PRO A 78 2.61 23.56 0.07
CA PRO A 78 3.44 24.46 0.86
C PRO A 78 4.23 23.75 1.97
N ASP A 79 3.61 22.79 2.64
CA ASP A 79 4.19 22.05 3.77
C ASP A 79 4.85 20.72 3.36
N GLN A 80 4.83 20.38 2.06
CA GLN A 80 5.38 19.14 1.52
C GLN A 80 6.24 19.44 0.29
N PRO A 81 7.35 20.20 0.45
CA PRO A 81 8.23 20.56 -0.65
C PRO A 81 9.00 19.35 -1.19
N ALA A 82 9.51 19.47 -2.42
CA ALA A 82 10.30 18.40 -3.07
C ALA A 82 11.52 17.96 -2.24
N SER A 83 12.13 18.89 -1.48
CA SER A 83 13.27 18.59 -0.59
C SER A 83 12.93 17.58 0.51
N SER A 84 11.66 17.51 0.94
CA SER A 84 11.22 16.57 1.98
C SER A 84 11.23 15.11 1.52
N ALA A 85 11.36 14.84 0.22
CA ALA A 85 11.61 13.47 -0.25
C ALA A 85 13.05 12.99 0.01
N LEU A 86 13.99 13.91 0.30
CA LEU A 86 15.43 13.67 0.30
C LEU A 86 16.12 14.06 1.62
N ASP A 87 15.37 14.52 2.62
CA ASP A 87 15.90 14.96 3.92
C ASP A 87 16.22 13.79 4.87
N GLY A 88 15.68 12.61 4.59
CA GLY A 88 15.94 11.41 5.36
C GLY A 88 15.14 11.30 6.65
N ASP A 89 14.15 12.16 6.85
CA ASP A 89 13.17 12.06 7.94
C ASP A 89 11.96 11.25 7.44
N PRO A 90 11.59 10.14 8.11
CA PRO A 90 10.43 9.33 7.69
C PRO A 90 9.08 10.02 7.95
N GLU A 91 9.05 11.09 8.76
CA GLU A 91 7.82 11.82 9.09
C GLU A 91 7.51 12.94 8.09
N THR A 92 8.44 13.26 7.20
CA THR A 92 8.29 14.27 6.15
C THR A 92 8.09 13.60 4.79
N ALA A 93 7.32 14.25 3.92
CA ALA A 93 7.06 13.76 2.56
C ALA A 93 6.89 14.93 1.60
N TRP A 94 7.15 14.69 0.32
CA TRP A 94 6.74 15.57 -0.77
C TRP A 94 5.30 15.25 -1.20
N GLY A 95 4.53 16.28 -1.57
CA GLY A 95 3.17 16.12 -2.06
C GLY A 95 2.83 17.13 -3.15
N ALA A 96 2.09 16.72 -4.18
CA ALA A 96 1.83 17.52 -5.38
C ALA A 96 0.34 17.74 -5.69
N GLY A 97 -0.53 17.50 -4.70
CA GLY A 97 -1.98 17.56 -4.89
C GLY A 97 -2.53 16.38 -5.70
N THR A 98 -3.71 16.54 -6.31
CA THR A 98 -4.51 15.44 -6.88
C THR A 98 -4.45 15.34 -8.40
N HIS A 99 -3.43 15.88 -9.06
CA HIS A 99 -3.28 15.75 -10.52
C HIS A 99 -2.70 14.39 -10.91
N SER A 100 -3.07 13.90 -12.10
CA SER A 100 -2.74 12.55 -12.57
C SER A 100 -1.28 12.36 -12.95
N THR A 101 -0.61 13.42 -13.40
CA THR A 101 0.79 13.36 -13.84
C THR A 101 1.65 14.15 -12.86
N GLN A 102 2.51 13.45 -12.12
CA GLN A 102 3.37 14.04 -11.10
C GLN A 102 4.79 13.50 -11.24
N TRP A 103 5.79 14.36 -11.04
CA TRP A 103 7.20 13.98 -11.13
C TRP A 103 8.06 14.76 -10.13
N ILE A 104 9.17 14.14 -9.74
CA ILE A 104 10.27 14.75 -8.99
C ILE A 104 11.59 14.39 -9.70
N GLU A 105 12.40 15.40 -9.96
CA GLU A 105 13.71 15.31 -10.58
C GLU A 105 14.76 15.67 -9.52
N VAL A 106 15.81 14.86 -9.42
CA VAL A 106 16.86 15.03 -8.42
C VAL A 106 18.20 15.27 -9.12
N ASP A 107 18.86 16.36 -8.77
CA ASP A 107 20.21 16.66 -9.26
C ASP A 107 21.26 15.94 -8.39
N LEU A 108 21.87 14.89 -8.94
CA LEU A 108 22.90 14.12 -8.26
C LEU A 108 24.29 14.80 -8.30
N GLY A 109 24.45 15.85 -9.12
CA GLY A 109 25.65 16.68 -9.24
C GLY A 109 26.83 16.02 -9.96
N THR A 110 26.77 14.71 -10.21
CA THR A 110 27.82 13.93 -10.88
C THR A 110 27.21 12.72 -11.60
N ALA A 111 27.88 12.25 -12.67
CA ALA A 111 27.62 10.93 -13.26
C ALA A 111 28.43 9.86 -12.51
N PHE A 112 27.89 8.65 -12.42
CA PHE A 112 28.44 7.52 -11.66
C PHE A 112 28.51 6.25 -12.51
#